data_AF-A0A7S3HIF3-F1
#
_entry.id   AF-A0A7S3HIF3-F1
#
_cell.length_a   1.000
_cell.length_b   1.000
_cell.length_c   1.000
_cell.angle_alpha   90.00
_cell.angle_beta   90.00
_cell.angle_gamma   90.00
#
_symmetry.space_group_name_H-M   'P 1'
#
loop_
_entity.id
_entity.type
_entity.pdbx_description
1 polymer ?
#
loop_
_entity_poly.entity_id
_entity_poly.type
_entity_poly.pdbx_seq_one_letter_code
_entity_poly.pdbx_strand_id
1 'polypeptide(L)'
;GKREVQQHFRTFMEDYNTATMPHEKYYNYERWEMMEYQRSKLEQQQRALSSSEFDAPVTFNDEEIRRKELKRQKEDAENKEFQQLKQKMAQNKDIQGDMRRQAQLSTELQLAFKRGDTTTVKRLERMLAPEEPKMVVKHPWA
;
A
#
# COMPACT_ATOMS: atom_id res chain seq x y z
N GLY A 1 46.44 -9.35 12.00
CA GLY A 1 47.51 -10.36 12.23
C GLY A 1 47.01 -11.50 13.11
N LYS A 2 47.66 -12.68 13.10
CA LYS A 2 47.21 -13.88 13.87
C LYS A 2 46.99 -13.63 15.37
N ARG A 3 47.72 -12.69 15.97
CA ARG A 3 47.60 -12.34 17.40
C ARG A 3 46.32 -11.54 17.71
N GLU A 4 45.95 -10.59 16.86
CA GLU A 4 44.73 -9.78 17.02
C GLU A 4 43.48 -10.68 16.96
N VAL A 5 43.45 -11.62 16.01
CA VAL A 5 42.36 -12.58 15.88
C VAL A 5 42.22 -13.46 17.13
N GLN A 6 43.34 -13.92 17.71
CA GLN A 6 43.32 -14.67 18.97
C GLN A 6 42.82 -13.84 20.14
N GLN A 7 43.14 -12.55 20.18
CA GLN A 7 42.68 -11.64 21.22
C GLN A 7 41.17 -11.38 21.12
N HIS A 8 40.66 -11.07 19.92
CA HIS A 8 39.23 -10.93 19.67
C HIS A 8 38.45 -12.20 20.01
N PHE A 9 39.01 -13.37 19.69
CA PHE A 9 38.39 -14.64 20.01
C PHE A 9 38.31 -14.89 21.52
N ARG A 10 39.36 -14.53 22.28
CA ARG A 10 39.33 -14.64 23.75
C ARG A 10 38.26 -13.75 24.37
N THR A 11 38.16 -12.50 23.93
CA THR A 11 37.11 -11.58 24.40
C THR A 11 35.71 -12.08 24.05
N PHE A 12 35.51 -12.58 22.83
CA PHE A 12 34.24 -13.21 22.43
C PHE A 12 33.87 -14.40 23.33
N MET A 13 34.83 -15.28 23.63
CA MET A 13 34.61 -16.43 24.51
C MET A 13 34.29 -16.01 25.94
N GLU A 14 34.96 -14.97 26.45
CA GLU A 14 34.65 -14.39 27.74
C GLU A 14 33.22 -13.85 27.77
N ASP A 15 32.86 -12.96 26.84
CA ASP A 15 31.51 -12.37 26.77
C ASP A 15 30.40 -13.40 26.55
N TYR A 16 30.68 -14.47 25.80
CA TYR A 16 29.76 -15.59 25.62
C TYR A 16 29.56 -16.36 26.93
N ASN A 17 30.64 -16.69 27.64
CA ASN A 17 30.59 -17.45 28.88
C ASN A 17 29.99 -16.63 30.04
N THR A 18 30.17 -15.30 30.05
CA THR A 18 29.62 -14.39 31.07
C THR A 18 28.25 -13.82 30.70
N ALA A 19 27.70 -14.20 29.55
CA ALA A 19 26.45 -13.65 29.00
C ALA A 19 26.43 -12.11 28.93
N THR A 20 27.58 -11.49 28.68
CA THR A 20 27.74 -10.04 28.53
C THR A 20 27.75 -9.57 27.08
N MET A 21 27.45 -10.47 26.13
CA MET A 21 27.37 -10.10 24.71
C MET A 21 26.36 -8.97 24.47
N PRO A 22 26.70 -7.98 23.62
CA PRO A 22 25.80 -6.88 23.30
C PRO A 22 24.54 -7.41 22.59
N HIS A 23 23.37 -7.19 23.18
CA HIS A 23 22.10 -7.62 22.60
C HIS A 23 21.55 -6.61 21.60
N GLU A 24 21.08 -7.09 20.45
CA GLU A 24 20.60 -6.28 19.32
C GLU A 24 19.58 -5.20 19.73
N LYS A 25 18.62 -5.53 20.60
CA LYS A 25 17.64 -4.60 21.18
C LYS A 25 18.24 -3.27 21.68
N TYR A 26 19.44 -3.29 22.27
CA TYR A 26 20.04 -2.10 22.89
C TYR A 26 20.95 -1.31 21.96
N TYR A 27 21.30 -1.86 20.79
CA TYR A 27 22.18 -1.21 19.81
C TYR A 27 21.46 -0.87 18.50
N ASN A 28 20.41 -1.63 18.14
CA ASN A 28 19.54 -1.39 17.01
C ASN A 28 18.10 -1.79 17.35
N TYR A 29 17.39 -0.85 17.99
CA TYR A 29 16.04 -1.07 18.47
C TYR A 29 15.04 -1.33 17.33
N GLU A 30 15.12 -0.56 16.24
CA GLU A 30 14.20 -0.70 15.09
C GLU A 30 14.33 -2.08 14.43
N ARG A 31 15.56 -2.56 14.22
CA ARG A 31 15.80 -3.89 13.63
C ARG A 31 15.30 -5.00 14.56
N TRP A 32 15.54 -4.86 15.86
CA TRP A 32 15.02 -5.80 16.86
C TRP A 32 13.49 -5.83 16.87
N GLU A 33 12.82 -4.67 16.90
CA GLU A 33 11.35 -4.58 16.89
C GLU A 33 10.74 -5.23 15.65
N MET A 34 11.33 -4.97 14.47
CA MET A 34 10.88 -5.56 13.22
C MET A 34 11.03 -7.09 13.21
N MET A 35 12.13 -7.61 13.75
CA MET A 35 12.37 -9.06 13.87
C MET A 35 11.42 -9.69 14.89
N GLU A 36 11.19 -9.04 16.02
CA GLU A 36 10.29 -9.51 17.07
C GLU A 36 8.83 -9.55 16.58
N TYR A 37 8.41 -8.54 15.83
CA TYR A 37 7.10 -8.51 15.18
C TYR A 37 6.93 -9.66 14.17
N GLN A 38 7.95 -9.93 13.36
CA GLN A 38 7.94 -11.06 12.42
C GLN A 38 7.88 -12.40 13.15
N ARG A 39 8.66 -12.57 14.23
CA ARG A 39 8.64 -13.78 15.05
C ARG A 39 7.27 -14.02 15.66
N SER A 40 6.67 -12.98 16.28
CA SER A 40 5.31 -13.05 16.82
C SER A 40 4.27 -13.43 15.76
N LYS A 41 4.39 -12.89 14.53
CA LYS A 41 3.49 -13.26 13.42
C LYS A 41 3.64 -14.71 12.99
N LEU A 42 4.87 -15.21 12.91
CA LEU A 42 5.15 -16.60 12.54
C LEU A 42 4.68 -17.57 13.63
N GLU A 43 4.86 -17.23 14.91
CA GLU A 43 4.35 -18.02 16.03
C GLU A 43 2.81 -18.07 16.03
N GLN A 44 2.14 -16.94 15.76
CA GLN A 44 0.68 -16.91 15.63
C GLN A 44 0.18 -17.76 14.44
N GLN A 45 0.87 -17.70 13.29
CA GLN A 45 0.54 -18.53 12.14
C GLN A 45 0.76 -20.02 12.43
N GLN A 46 1.87 -20.39 13.04
CA GLN A 46 2.14 -21.78 13.44
C GLN A 46 1.12 -22.30 14.45
N ARG A 47 0.73 -21.47 15.43
CA ARG A 47 -0.34 -21.82 16.38
C ARG A 47 -1.68 -22.01 15.67
N ALA A 48 -2.04 -21.14 14.73
CA ALA A 48 -3.28 -21.25 13.95
C ALA A 48 -3.31 -22.51 13.06
N LEU A 49 -2.15 -22.90 12.50
CA LEU A 49 -2.00 -24.14 11.73
C LEU A 49 -2.06 -25.38 12.64
N SER A 50 -1.41 -25.33 13.80
CA SER A 50 -1.39 -26.43 14.78
C SER A 50 -2.73 -26.61 15.50
N SER A 51 -3.54 -25.56 15.65
CA SER A 51 -4.87 -25.63 16.27
C SER A 51 -5.94 -26.19 15.34
N SER A 52 -5.65 -26.39 14.05
CA SER A 52 -6.64 -26.83 13.07
C SER A 52 -6.90 -28.34 13.06
N GLU A 53 -6.06 -29.16 13.69
CA GLU A 53 -6.12 -30.62 13.50
C GLU A 53 -6.54 -31.42 14.74
N PHE A 54 -6.52 -30.84 15.96
CA PHE A 54 -6.84 -31.60 17.18
C PHE A 54 -7.67 -30.89 18.26
N ASP A 55 -7.87 -29.58 18.18
CA ASP A 55 -8.67 -28.84 19.15
C ASP A 55 -9.42 -27.76 18.38
N ALA A 56 -10.60 -28.10 17.88
CA ALA A 56 -11.50 -27.11 17.30
C ALA A 56 -12.30 -26.49 18.45
N PRO A 57 -11.91 -25.32 19.01
CA PRO A 57 -12.92 -24.47 19.59
C PRO A 57 -13.83 -24.11 18.42
N VAL A 58 -15.07 -24.59 18.47
CA VAL A 58 -16.16 -24.10 17.64
C VAL A 58 -16.25 -22.60 17.92
N THR A 59 -15.49 -21.81 17.16
CA THR A 59 -15.48 -20.36 17.33
C THR A 59 -16.80 -19.85 16.79
N PHE A 60 -17.60 -19.35 17.71
CA PHE A 60 -18.86 -18.63 17.53
C PHE A 60 -18.63 -17.28 16.83
N ASN A 61 -17.83 -17.26 15.76
CA ASN A 61 -17.48 -16.05 15.00
C ASN A 61 -17.56 -16.28 13.48
N ASP A 62 -18.47 -17.17 13.09
CA ASP A 62 -18.87 -17.44 11.70
C ASP A 62 -19.36 -16.17 10.98
N GLU A 63 -20.03 -15.28 11.69
CA GLU A 63 -20.56 -14.03 11.14
C GLU A 63 -19.46 -13.02 10.74
N GLU A 64 -18.41 -12.84 11.54
CA GLU A 64 -17.31 -11.93 11.16
C GLU A 64 -16.52 -12.45 9.97
N ILE A 65 -16.31 -13.77 9.90
CA ILE A 65 -15.65 -14.42 8.76
C ILE A 65 -16.51 -14.23 7.50
N ARG A 66 -17.83 -14.47 7.60
CA ARG A 66 -18.78 -14.27 6.50
C ARG A 66 -18.82 -12.81 6.03
N ARG A 67 -18.80 -11.85 6.96
CA ARG A 67 -18.77 -10.41 6.66
C ARG A 67 -17.49 -10.01 5.93
N LYS A 68 -16.33 -10.54 6.35
CA LYS A 68 -15.04 -10.29 5.69
C LYS A 68 -15.02 -10.87 4.28
N GLU A 69 -15.56 -12.07 4.10
CA GLU A 69 -15.66 -12.73 2.80
C GLU A 69 -16.61 -11.98 1.86
N LEU A 70 -17.79 -11.55 2.33
CA LEU A 70 -18.71 -10.70 1.57
C LEU A 70 -18.08 -9.36 1.17
N LYS A 71 -17.34 -8.73 2.08
CA LYS A 71 -16.62 -7.48 1.78
C LYS A 71 -15.59 -7.69 0.67
N ARG A 72 -14.79 -8.76 0.77
CA ARG A 72 -13.81 -9.11 -0.26
C ARG A 72 -14.47 -9.41 -1.60
N GLN A 73 -15.57 -10.17 -1.62
CA GLN A 73 -16.31 -10.45 -2.85
C GLN A 73 -16.86 -9.18 -3.50
N LYS A 74 -17.35 -8.23 -2.69
CA LYS A 74 -17.80 -6.94 -3.17
C LYS A 74 -16.64 -6.13 -3.77
N GLU A 75 -15.51 -6.04 -3.07
CA GLU A 75 -14.30 -5.37 -3.57
C GLU A 75 -13.78 -6.02 -4.86
N ASP A 76 -13.80 -7.34 -4.96
CA ASP A 76 -13.41 -8.08 -6.15
C ASP A 76 -14.36 -7.83 -7.33
N ALA A 77 -15.66 -7.71 -7.07
CA ALA A 77 -16.66 -7.38 -8.09
C ALA A 77 -16.50 -5.94 -8.60
N GLU A 78 -16.36 -4.97 -7.69
CA GLU A 78 -16.10 -3.56 -8.03
C GLU A 78 -14.79 -3.41 -8.83
N ASN A 79 -13.73 -4.13 -8.43
CA ASN A 79 -12.47 -4.14 -9.16
C ASN A 79 -12.61 -4.72 -10.57
N LYS A 80 -13.37 -5.81 -10.75
CA LYS A 80 -13.63 -6.39 -12.07
C LYS A 80 -14.43 -5.43 -12.95
N GLU A 81 -15.46 -4.80 -12.40
CA GLU A 81 -16.25 -3.80 -13.12
C GLU A 81 -15.38 -2.61 -13.55
N PHE A 82 -14.56 -2.09 -12.65
CA PHE A 82 -13.62 -1.02 -12.95
C PHE A 82 -12.61 -1.41 -14.05
N GLN A 83 -12.07 -2.63 -14.00
CA GLN A 83 -11.17 -3.14 -15.04
C GLN A 83 -11.87 -3.24 -16.39
N GLN A 84 -13.10 -3.74 -16.42
CA GLN A 84 -13.90 -3.80 -17.65
C GLN A 84 -14.19 -2.40 -18.20
N LEU A 85 -14.54 -1.44 -17.34
CA LEU A 85 -14.73 -0.05 -17.73
C LEU A 85 -13.45 0.53 -18.32
N LYS A 86 -12.31 0.34 -17.66
CA LYS A 86 -10.99 0.78 -18.16
C LYS A 86 -10.67 0.19 -19.53
N GLN A 87 -10.97 -1.09 -19.75
CA GLN A 87 -10.79 -1.74 -21.05
C GLN A 87 -11.69 -1.13 -22.12
N LYS A 88 -12.98 -0.88 -21.81
CA LYS A 88 -13.91 -0.21 -22.73
C LYS A 88 -13.44 1.20 -23.09
N MET A 89 -12.98 1.98 -22.09
CA MET A 89 -12.40 3.30 -22.31
C MET A 89 -11.14 3.23 -23.20
N ALA A 90 -10.29 2.22 -22.97
CA ALA A 90 -9.09 2.00 -23.77
C ALA A 90 -9.39 1.54 -25.20
N GLN A 91 -10.51 0.87 -25.46
CA GLN A 91 -10.90 0.46 -26.81
C GLN A 91 -11.47 1.62 -27.64
N ASN A 92 -12.05 2.63 -26.98
CA ASN A 92 -12.64 3.77 -27.65
C ASN A 92 -11.56 4.77 -28.12
N LYS A 93 -11.39 4.87 -29.44
CA LYS A 93 -10.39 5.73 -30.08
C LYS A 93 -10.58 7.21 -29.77
N ASP A 94 -11.82 7.67 -29.63
CA ASP A 94 -12.13 9.08 -29.36
C ASP A 94 -11.70 9.46 -27.94
N ILE A 95 -12.01 8.61 -26.96
CA ILE A 95 -11.62 8.77 -25.56
C ILE A 95 -10.09 8.75 -25.42
N GLN A 96 -9.41 7.84 -26.12
CA GLN A 96 -7.94 7.83 -26.17
C GLN A 96 -7.38 9.14 -26.75
N GLY A 97 -8.00 9.67 -27.79
CA GLY A 97 -7.64 10.96 -28.39
C GLY A 97 -7.77 12.10 -27.38
N ASP A 98 -8.88 12.16 -26.65
CA ASP A 98 -9.14 13.16 -25.61
C ASP A 98 -8.14 13.06 -24.46
N MET A 99 -7.86 11.85 -23.97
CA MET A 99 -6.85 11.63 -22.93
C MET A 99 -5.46 12.11 -23.36
N ARG A 100 -5.08 11.86 -24.61
CA ARG A 100 -3.80 12.36 -25.17
C ARG A 100 -3.77 13.88 -25.24
N ARG A 101 -4.86 14.51 -25.69
CA ARG A 101 -4.98 15.97 -25.72
C ARG A 101 -4.88 16.56 -24.32
N GLN A 102 -5.57 15.97 -23.35
CA GLN A 102 -5.51 16.39 -21.96
C GLN A 102 -4.10 16.26 -21.37
N ALA A 103 -3.39 15.18 -21.67
CA ALA A 103 -2.00 14.98 -21.27
C ALA A 103 -1.06 16.02 -21.88
N GLN A 104 -1.27 16.37 -23.16
CA GLN A 104 -0.52 17.44 -23.83
C GLN A 104 -0.75 18.80 -23.16
N LEU A 105 -2.01 19.16 -22.87
CA LEU A 105 -2.36 20.40 -22.17
C LEU A 105 -1.77 20.46 -20.76
N SER A 106 -1.78 19.35 -20.02
CA SER A 106 -1.16 19.26 -18.70
C SER A 106 0.36 19.46 -18.76
N THR A 107 1.01 18.85 -19.77
CA THR A 107 2.44 19.05 -20.01
C THR A 107 2.75 20.51 -20.37
N GLU A 108 1.94 21.12 -21.23
CA GLU A 108 2.07 22.53 -21.60
C GLU A 108 1.89 23.45 -20.39
N LEU A 109 0.92 23.18 -19.52
CA LEU A 109 0.67 23.89 -18.27
C LEU A 109 1.90 23.83 -17.35
N GLN A 110 2.47 22.64 -17.16
CA GLN A 110 3.69 22.46 -16.36
C GLN A 110 4.88 23.26 -16.93
N LEU A 111 5.05 23.27 -18.25
CA LEU A 111 6.10 24.05 -18.92
C LEU A 111 5.88 25.56 -18.79
N ALA A 112 4.63 26.03 -18.99
CA ALA A 112 4.27 27.43 -18.83
C ALA A 112 4.49 27.92 -17.39
N PHE A 113 4.15 27.08 -16.40
CA PHE A 113 4.39 27.36 -14.99
C PHE A 113 5.89 27.45 -14.69
N LYS A 114 6.70 26.50 -15.18
CA LYS A 114 8.18 26.54 -15.05
C LYS A 114 8.79 27.78 -15.72
N ARG A 115 8.22 28.24 -16.83
CA ARG A 115 8.63 29.47 -17.53
C ARG A 115 8.20 30.76 -16.83
N GLY A 116 7.24 30.69 -15.90
CA GLY A 116 6.69 31.84 -15.20
C GLY A 116 5.65 32.64 -16.01
N ASP A 117 5.10 32.07 -17.09
CA ASP A 117 4.07 32.73 -17.89
C ASP A 117 2.68 32.52 -17.28
N THR A 118 2.28 33.48 -16.45
CA THR A 118 1.02 33.40 -15.69
C THR A 118 -0.25 33.48 -16.54
N THR A 119 -0.16 34.00 -17.77
CA THR A 119 -1.33 34.19 -18.64
C THR A 119 -1.74 32.88 -19.32
N THR A 120 -0.76 32.13 -19.83
CA THR A 120 -0.97 30.83 -20.46
C THR A 120 -1.36 29.77 -19.43
N VAL A 121 -0.79 29.83 -18.23
CA VAL A 121 -1.20 28.99 -17.08
C VAL A 121 -2.69 29.14 -16.79
N LYS A 122 -3.18 30.37 -16.56
CA LYS A 122 -4.61 30.60 -16.26
C LYS A 122 -5.54 30.14 -17.39
N ARG A 123 -5.11 30.29 -18.64
CA ARG A 123 -5.87 29.82 -19.80
C ARG A 123 -5.96 28.30 -19.82
N LEU A 124 -4.83 27.62 -19.67
CA LEU A 124 -4.73 26.15 -19.69
C LEU A 124 -5.45 25.53 -18.49
N GLU A 125 -5.36 26.15 -17.32
CA GLU A 125 -6.08 25.74 -16.11
C GLU A 125 -7.60 25.80 -16.33
N ARG A 126 -8.12 26.87 -16.94
CA ARG A 126 -9.55 26.95 -17.30
C ARG A 126 -9.96 25.87 -18.30
N MET A 127 -9.09 25.51 -19.25
CA MET A 127 -9.37 24.46 -20.23
C MET A 127 -9.30 23.05 -19.64
N LEU A 128 -8.52 22.85 -18.58
CA LEU A 128 -8.32 21.55 -17.92
C LEU A 128 -9.29 21.31 -16.77
N ALA A 129 -9.96 22.37 -16.29
CA ALA A 129 -10.95 22.26 -15.21
C ALA A 129 -12.06 21.27 -15.58
N PRO A 130 -12.46 20.37 -14.66
CA PRO A 130 -13.58 19.47 -14.91
C PRO A 130 -14.86 20.28 -15.13
N GLU A 131 -15.69 19.88 -16.10
CA GLU A 131 -17.02 20.45 -16.26
C GLU A 131 -17.80 20.17 -14.98
N GLU A 132 -18.19 21.22 -14.26
CA GLU A 132 -19.00 21.04 -13.04
C GLU A 132 -20.25 20.24 -13.40
N PRO A 133 -20.60 19.19 -12.62
CA PRO A 133 -21.80 18.42 -12.90
C PRO A 133 -22.98 19.38 -12.83
N LYS A 134 -23.67 19.57 -13.96
CA LYS A 134 -24.92 20.34 -14.02
C LYS A 134 -25.86 19.74 -12.97
N MET A 135 -26.06 20.45 -11.88
CA MET A 135 -27.01 20.03 -10.84
C MET A 135 -28.39 19.93 -11.50
N VAL A 136 -28.83 18.71 -11.76
CA VAL A 136 -30.20 18.45 -12.20
C VAL A 136 -31.06 18.73 -10.98
N VAL A 137 -31.60 19.95 -10.90
CA VAL A 137 -32.59 20.32 -9.89
C VAL A 137 -33.83 19.47 -10.15
N LYS A 138 -33.95 18.34 -9.45
CA LYS A 138 -35.19 17.56 -9.42
C LYS A 138 -36.20 18.38 -8.65
N HIS A 139 -37.16 18.97 -9.36
CA HIS A 139 -38.28 19.63 -8.72
C HIS A 139 -39.13 18.59 -7.98
N PRO A 140 -39.63 18.89 -6.78
CA PRO A 140 -40.26 17.91 -5.88
C PRO A 140 -41.64 17.41 -6.34
N TRP A 141 -42.06 17.72 -7.57
CA TRP A 141 -43.35 17.32 -8.13
C TRP A 141 -43.26 16.69 -9.53
N ALA A 142 -42.05 16.36 -10.00
CA ALA A 142 -41.82 15.61 -11.25
C ALA A 142 -41.74 14.09 -11.02
#